data_AF-A0A3B8MVV5-F1
#
_entry.id   AF-A0A3B8MVV5-F1
#
_cell.length_a   1.000
_cell.length_b   1.000
_cell.length_c   1.000
_cell.angle_alpha   90.00
_cell.angle_beta   90.00
_cell.angle_gamma   90.00
#
_symmetry.space_group_name_H-M   'P 1'
#
loop_
_entity.id
_entity.type
_entity.pdbx_description
1 polymer ?
#
loop_
_entity_poly.entity_id
_entity_poly.type
_entity_poly.pdbx_seq_one_letter_code
_entity_poly.pdbx_strand_id
1 'polypeptide(L)'
;MKSKDLFIRYDKNPILTKDDIPYDANAVFNPGVIEFDGYVYLLCRVETKDGFSHLTLCKSRDGLTNWEIPDKPTLLPDENYSEEMWGLEDPRIVYLEDMGKYAITYVSFSPGGPVISLMLTEDFKRFERKGVLVPPEDKDG
;
A
#
# COMPACT_ATOMS: atom_id res chain seq x y z
N MET A 1 -39.46 -5.17 -1.17
CA MET A 1 -38.28 -6.05 -1.33
C MET A 1 -37.16 -5.47 -0.50
N LYS A 2 -36.69 -6.14 0.57
CA LYS A 2 -35.50 -5.66 1.32
C LYS A 2 -34.28 -5.83 0.41
N SER A 3 -33.44 -4.79 0.32
CA SER A 3 -32.11 -4.87 -0.30
C SER A 3 -31.37 -6.08 0.25
N LYS A 4 -30.94 -7.00 -0.61
CA LYS A 4 -29.96 -8.02 -0.22
C LYS A 4 -28.62 -7.32 -0.19
N ASP A 5 -28.00 -7.24 0.98
CA ASP A 5 -26.64 -6.73 1.08
C ASP A 5 -25.71 -7.64 0.25
N LEU A 6 -25.11 -7.06 -0.80
CA LEU A 6 -24.20 -7.76 -1.71
C LEU A 6 -22.86 -8.10 -1.04
N PHE A 7 -22.55 -7.44 0.07
CA PHE A 7 -21.34 -7.64 0.86
C PHE A 7 -21.71 -7.96 2.30
N ILE A 8 -21.13 -9.04 2.82
CA ILE A 8 -21.27 -9.45 4.21
C ILE A 8 -19.94 -9.14 4.89
N ARG A 9 -19.99 -8.37 5.98
CA ARG A 9 -18.78 -8.11 6.79
C ARG A 9 -18.29 -9.42 7.38
N TYR A 10 -16.99 -9.63 7.33
CA TYR A 10 -16.37 -10.71 8.08
C TYR A 10 -16.65 -10.52 9.58
N ASP A 11 -17.08 -11.59 10.23
CA ASP A 11 -17.52 -11.60 11.63
C ASP A 11 -16.38 -11.35 12.62
N LYS A 12 -15.15 -11.70 12.24
CA LYS A 12 -13.93 -11.46 13.04
C LYS A 12 -13.15 -10.22 12.62
N ASN A 13 -13.79 -9.26 11.95
CA ASN A 13 -13.15 -7.96 11.73
C ASN A 13 -12.76 -7.29 13.06
N PRO A 14 -11.64 -6.55 13.12
CA PRO A 14 -10.70 -6.28 12.03
C PRO A 14 -9.77 -7.46 11.70
N ILE A 15 -9.40 -7.62 10.42
CA ILE A 15 -8.47 -8.69 9.95
C ILE A 15 -6.99 -8.40 10.24
N LEU A 16 -6.65 -7.14 10.48
CA LEU A 16 -5.33 -6.65 10.90
C LEU A 16 -5.52 -5.44 11.81
N THR A 17 -4.67 -5.33 12.81
CA THR A 17 -4.60 -4.22 13.76
C THR A 17 -3.15 -3.78 13.96
N LYS A 18 -2.95 -2.63 14.61
CA LYS A 18 -1.59 -2.15 14.91
C LYS A 18 -0.80 -3.13 15.78
N ASP A 19 -1.48 -3.95 16.59
CA ASP A 19 -0.83 -4.88 17.52
C ASP A 19 -0.28 -6.12 16.78
N ASP A 20 -0.72 -6.35 15.53
CA ASP A 20 -0.17 -7.37 14.65
C ASP A 20 1.12 -6.91 13.94
N ILE A 21 1.41 -5.60 13.93
CA ILE A 21 2.61 -5.05 13.30
C ILE A 21 3.80 -5.24 14.25
N PRO A 22 4.86 -5.97 13.87
CA PRO A 22 5.94 -6.36 14.78
C PRO A 22 6.97 -5.26 15.07
N TYR A 23 6.69 -4.02 14.68
CA TYR A 23 7.54 -2.84 14.86
C TYR A 23 6.66 -1.62 15.18
N ASP A 24 7.26 -0.44 15.34
CA ASP A 24 6.52 0.76 15.75
C ASP A 24 5.40 1.12 14.75
N ALA A 25 4.16 1.06 15.24
CA ALA A 25 2.97 1.39 14.48
C ALA A 25 1.96 2.10 15.38
N ASN A 26 1.40 3.19 14.85
CA ASN A 26 0.22 3.86 15.39
C ASN A 26 -1.06 3.26 14.80
N ALA A 27 -1.06 2.97 13.50
CA ALA A 27 -2.19 2.38 12.78
C ALA A 27 -1.74 1.59 11.55
N VAL A 28 -2.56 0.62 11.13
CA VAL A 28 -2.44 -0.11 9.85
C VAL A 28 -3.81 -0.11 9.15
N PHE A 29 -3.85 0.38 7.92
CA PHE A 29 -5.10 0.63 7.19
C PHE A 29 -4.86 0.85 5.69
N ASN A 30 -5.93 1.19 4.95
CA ASN A 30 -5.92 1.54 3.53
C ASN A 30 -5.02 0.65 2.63
N PRO A 31 -5.18 -0.68 2.65
CA PRO A 31 -4.31 -1.54 1.86
C PRO A 31 -4.66 -1.52 0.37
N GLY A 32 -3.64 -1.61 -0.47
CA GLY A 32 -3.77 -2.15 -1.82
C GLY A 32 -3.85 -3.66 -1.74
N VAL A 33 -4.70 -4.30 -2.56
CA VAL A 33 -4.94 -5.76 -2.52
C VAL A 33 -4.73 -6.41 -3.88
N ILE A 34 -4.14 -7.60 -3.90
CA ILE A 34 -3.98 -8.41 -5.11
C ILE A 34 -3.82 -9.89 -4.73
N GLU A 35 -4.19 -10.80 -5.63
CA GLU A 35 -3.82 -12.21 -5.51
C GLU A 35 -2.49 -12.46 -6.25
N PHE A 36 -1.55 -13.11 -5.57
CA PHE A 36 -0.23 -13.44 -6.11
C PHE A 36 0.29 -14.74 -5.51
N ASP A 37 0.77 -15.66 -6.37
CA ASP A 37 1.39 -16.93 -5.96
C ASP A 37 0.54 -17.77 -4.97
N GLY A 38 -0.79 -17.75 -5.13
CA GLY A 38 -1.72 -18.48 -4.26
C GLY A 38 -1.95 -17.86 -2.88
N TYR A 39 -1.64 -16.57 -2.72
CA TYR A 39 -1.93 -15.77 -1.54
C TYR A 39 -2.69 -14.49 -1.93
N VAL A 40 -3.47 -13.97 -1.00
CA VAL A 40 -3.93 -12.58 -0.99
C VAL A 40 -2.85 -11.73 -0.35
N TYR A 41 -2.36 -10.74 -1.09
CA TYR A 41 -1.39 -9.76 -0.64
C TYR A 41 -2.12 -8.47 -0.28
N LEU A 42 -1.83 -7.92 0.90
CA LEU A 42 -2.19 -6.56 1.29
C LEU A 42 -0.92 -5.74 1.39
N LEU A 43 -0.78 -4.72 0.54
CA LEU A 43 0.20 -3.67 0.74
C LEU A 43 -0.43 -2.60 1.61
N CYS A 44 -0.27 -2.73 2.93
CA CYS A 44 -0.90 -1.87 3.91
C CYS A 44 -0.15 -0.55 4.08
N ARG A 45 -0.89 0.55 4.24
CA ARG A 45 -0.33 1.77 4.84
C ARG A 45 -0.18 1.54 6.34
N VAL A 46 1.02 1.77 6.84
CA VAL A 46 1.31 1.78 8.27
C VAL A 46 1.77 3.18 8.64
N GLU A 47 1.10 3.79 9.60
CA GLU A 47 1.48 5.09 10.16
C GLU A 47 2.27 4.85 11.46
N THR A 48 3.42 5.50 11.60
CA THR A 48 4.26 5.48 12.79
C THR A 48 3.81 6.54 13.81
N LYS A 49 4.30 6.47 15.06
CA LYS A 49 3.84 7.39 16.13
C LYS A 49 4.25 8.86 15.92
N ASP A 50 5.24 9.11 15.10
CA ASP A 50 5.69 10.43 14.66
C ASP A 50 4.92 10.95 13.43
N GLY A 51 3.92 10.21 12.94
CA GLY A 51 2.98 10.66 11.92
C GLY A 51 3.42 10.43 10.47
N PHE A 52 4.53 9.73 10.26
CA PHE A 52 4.97 9.33 8.92
C PHE A 52 4.33 8.00 8.51
N SER A 53 4.16 7.81 7.20
CA SER A 53 3.58 6.58 6.65
C SER A 53 4.58 5.82 5.78
N HIS A 54 4.52 4.49 5.84
CA HIS A 54 5.26 3.58 4.97
C HIS A 54 4.35 2.43 4.54
N LEU A 55 4.83 1.60 3.61
CA LEU A 55 4.05 0.47 3.10
C LEU A 55 4.62 -0.86 3.55
N THR A 56 3.73 -1.76 3.95
CA THR A 56 4.09 -3.11 4.42
C THR A 56 3.25 -4.16 3.74
N LEU A 57 3.93 -5.12 3.11
CA LEU A 57 3.31 -6.20 2.39
C LEU A 57 3.03 -7.37 3.33
N CYS A 58 1.77 -7.50 3.73
CA CYS A 58 1.25 -8.64 4.47
C CYS A 58 0.64 -9.64 3.48
N LYS A 59 0.71 -10.94 3.78
CA LYS A 59 0.06 -11.96 2.93
C LYS A 59 -0.68 -13.01 3.73
N SER A 60 -1.78 -13.50 3.18
CA SER A 60 -2.59 -14.58 3.75
C SER A 60 -3.07 -15.50 2.64
N ARG A 61 -3.28 -16.79 2.93
CA ARG A 61 -3.83 -17.74 1.94
C ARG A 61 -5.32 -17.55 1.70
N ASP A 62 -6.07 -17.07 2.69
CA ASP A 62 -7.53 -16.90 2.61
C ASP A 62 -7.95 -15.43 2.57
N GLY A 63 -7.01 -14.50 2.76
CA GLY A 63 -7.29 -13.06 2.81
C GLY A 63 -8.06 -12.61 4.05
N LEU A 64 -8.19 -13.46 5.07
CA LEU A 64 -8.99 -13.21 6.27
C LEU A 64 -8.21 -13.48 7.57
N THR A 65 -7.37 -14.51 7.58
CA THR A 65 -6.70 -15.02 8.79
C THR A 65 -5.22 -15.34 8.53
N ASN A 66 -4.47 -15.60 9.61
CA ASN A 66 -3.08 -16.09 9.55
C ASN A 66 -2.17 -15.25 8.64
N TRP A 67 -2.21 -13.93 8.81
CA TRP A 67 -1.38 -13.01 8.04
C TRP A 67 0.11 -13.21 8.37
N GLU A 68 0.91 -13.46 7.33
CA GLU A 68 2.36 -13.35 7.38
C GLU A 68 2.74 -11.87 7.22
N ILE A 69 3.36 -11.30 8.24
CA ILE A 69 3.74 -9.88 8.30
C ILE A 69 5.26 -9.80 8.51
N PRO A 70 6.00 -9.03 7.68
CA PRO A 70 7.44 -8.91 7.83
C PRO A 70 7.82 -8.14 9.11
N ASP A 71 9.00 -8.42 9.63
CA ASP A 71 9.60 -7.77 10.82
C ASP A 71 9.99 -6.30 10.60
N LYS A 72 9.90 -5.83 9.36
CA LYS A 72 10.24 -4.46 8.95
C LYS A 72 9.36 -3.99 7.78
N PRO A 73 9.26 -2.67 7.57
CA PRO A 73 8.58 -2.09 6.40
C PRO A 73 9.05 -2.69 5.07
N THR A 74 8.13 -2.84 4.11
CA THR A 74 8.46 -3.34 2.76
C THR A 74 8.95 -2.22 1.85
N LEU A 75 8.23 -1.09 1.81
CA LEU A 75 8.69 0.14 1.17
C LEU A 75 8.79 1.24 2.21
N LEU A 76 9.96 1.88 2.27
CA LEU A 76 10.22 3.14 2.94
C LEU A 76 10.42 4.25 1.89
N PRO A 77 10.27 5.53 2.27
CA PRO A 77 10.75 6.65 1.47
C PRO A 77 12.18 6.43 0.96
N ASP A 78 12.41 6.70 -0.31
CA ASP A 78 13.71 6.63 -0.95
C ASP A 78 14.29 8.03 -1.12
N GLU A 79 15.53 8.23 -0.68
CA GLU A 79 16.23 9.51 -0.72
C GLU A 79 16.41 10.08 -2.13
N ASN A 80 16.35 9.23 -3.16
CA ASN A 80 16.44 9.64 -4.56
C ASN A 80 15.12 10.22 -5.11
N TYR A 81 14.03 10.14 -4.33
CA TYR A 81 12.68 10.57 -4.72
C TYR A 81 12.18 11.60 -3.69
N SER A 82 12.46 12.88 -3.95
CA SER A 82 12.17 13.96 -3.01
C SER A 82 10.68 14.12 -2.69
N GLU A 83 9.80 13.65 -3.57
CA GLU A 83 8.37 13.58 -3.38
C GLU A 83 7.93 12.59 -2.29
N GLU A 84 8.76 11.63 -1.90
CA GLU A 84 8.47 10.60 -0.88
C GLU A 84 8.88 11.02 0.53
N MET A 85 9.52 12.19 0.72
CA MET A 85 10.25 12.57 1.93
C MET A 85 9.47 12.39 3.25
N TRP A 86 8.14 12.54 3.22
CA TRP A 86 7.25 12.43 4.38
C TRP A 86 6.38 11.17 4.36
N GLY A 87 6.63 10.24 3.46
CA GLY A 87 6.00 8.93 3.49
C GLY A 87 5.36 8.49 2.19
N LEU A 88 4.91 7.25 2.26
CA LEU A 88 4.21 6.53 1.20
C LEU A 88 2.82 6.15 1.73
N GLU A 89 1.78 6.53 1.01
CA GLU A 89 0.41 6.37 1.49
C GLU A 89 -0.51 5.72 0.46
N ASP A 90 -1.54 5.07 1.01
CA ASP A 90 -2.72 4.57 0.30
C ASP A 90 -2.39 3.89 -1.05
N PRO A 91 -1.71 2.75 -1.06
CA PRO A 91 -1.35 2.09 -2.30
C PRO A 91 -2.56 1.45 -2.98
N ARG A 92 -2.51 1.37 -4.31
CA ARG A 92 -3.44 0.59 -5.14
C ARG A 92 -2.63 -0.25 -6.11
N ILE A 93 -3.08 -1.48 -6.34
CA ILE A 93 -2.33 -2.47 -7.14
C ILE A 93 -3.21 -2.91 -8.30
N VAL A 94 -2.65 -2.92 -9.50
CA VAL A 94 -3.29 -3.45 -10.71
C VAL A 94 -2.27 -4.29 -11.48
N TYR A 95 -2.68 -5.43 -12.02
CA TYR A 95 -1.86 -6.20 -12.93
C TYR A 95 -1.99 -5.66 -14.36
N LEU A 96 -0.87 -5.35 -15.00
CA LEU A 96 -0.77 -4.90 -16.38
C LEU A 96 -0.36 -6.08 -17.27
N GLU A 97 -1.34 -6.74 -17.87
CA GLU A 97 -1.16 -7.97 -18.66
C GLU A 97 -0.12 -7.79 -19.79
N ASP A 98 -0.20 -6.70 -20.56
CA ASP A 98 0.69 -6.42 -21.68
C ASP A 98 2.17 -6.26 -21.28
N MET A 99 2.42 -5.92 -20.01
CA MET A 99 3.77 -5.73 -19.48
C MET A 99 4.23 -6.92 -18.64
N GLY A 100 3.33 -7.82 -18.24
CA GLY A 100 3.63 -8.88 -17.28
C GLY A 100 4.03 -8.34 -15.89
N LYS A 101 3.54 -7.15 -15.51
CA LYS A 101 3.95 -6.43 -14.29
C LYS A 101 2.76 -5.99 -13.46
N TYR A 102 2.96 -5.87 -12.15
CA TYR A 102 2.05 -5.20 -11.24
C TYR A 102 2.43 -3.72 -11.14
N ALA A 103 1.47 -2.85 -11.42
CA ALA A 103 1.56 -1.42 -11.19
C ALA A 103 1.00 -1.09 -9.82
N ILE A 104 1.78 -0.33 -9.06
CA ILE A 104 1.43 0.14 -7.72
C ILE A 104 1.41 1.65 -7.76
N THR A 105 0.22 2.24 -7.70
CA THR A 105 0.07 3.68 -7.50
C THR A 105 -0.05 3.98 -6.01
N TYR A 106 0.57 5.06 -5.57
CA TYR A 106 0.58 5.47 -4.17
C TYR A 106 0.74 6.98 -4.08
N VAL A 107 0.36 7.54 -2.95
CA VAL A 107 0.61 8.95 -2.64
C VAL A 107 2.03 9.06 -2.09
N SER A 108 2.86 9.85 -2.75
CA SER A 108 4.14 10.32 -2.21
C SER A 108 3.89 11.66 -1.54
N PHE A 109 4.27 11.78 -0.27
CA PHE A 109 4.05 13.01 0.50
C PHE A 109 5.38 13.74 0.76
N SER A 110 5.37 15.05 0.56
CA SER A 110 6.54 15.92 0.71
C SER A 110 6.13 17.34 1.14
N PRO A 111 7.07 18.25 1.45
CA PRO A 111 6.76 19.66 1.69
C PRO A 111 5.96 20.34 0.57
N GLY A 112 6.10 19.87 -0.68
CA GLY A 112 5.33 20.36 -1.82
C GLY A 112 3.88 19.89 -1.88
N GLY A 113 3.46 19.02 -0.94
CA GLY A 113 2.15 18.40 -0.90
C GLY A 113 2.16 16.96 -1.44
N PRO A 114 0.98 16.31 -1.46
CA PRO A 114 0.83 14.95 -1.95
C PRO A 114 0.81 14.90 -3.48
N VAL A 115 1.53 13.94 -4.06
CA VAL A 115 1.51 13.63 -5.50
C VAL A 115 1.29 12.13 -5.71
N ILE A 116 0.79 11.73 -6.88
CA ILE A 116 0.61 10.31 -7.21
C ILE A 116 1.84 9.81 -7.95
N SER A 117 2.45 8.77 -7.40
CA SER A 117 3.63 8.12 -7.95
C SER A 117 3.35 6.68 -8.35
N LEU A 118 4.26 6.09 -9.13
CA LEU A 118 4.16 4.71 -9.61
C LEU A 118 5.39 3.90 -9.22
N MET A 119 5.16 2.68 -8.78
CA MET A 119 6.13 1.60 -8.72
C MET A 119 5.66 0.44 -9.60
N LEU A 120 6.61 -0.27 -10.22
CA LEU A 120 6.36 -1.53 -10.92
C LEU A 120 7.05 -2.69 -10.21
N THR A 121 6.42 -3.86 -10.21
CA THR A 121 7.05 -5.10 -9.73
C THR A 121 6.56 -6.30 -10.52
N GLU A 122 7.37 -7.35 -10.61
CA GLU A 122 6.98 -8.65 -11.19
C GLU A 122 6.73 -9.69 -10.08
N ASP A 123 7.31 -9.48 -8.90
CA ASP A 123 7.48 -10.53 -7.88
C ASP A 123 7.17 -10.08 -6.44
N PHE A 124 6.82 -8.80 -6.24
CA PHE A 124 6.63 -8.16 -4.93
C PHE A 124 7.84 -8.26 -3.99
N LYS A 125 9.03 -8.49 -4.54
CA LYS A 125 10.31 -8.47 -3.82
C LYS A 125 11.19 -7.32 -4.31
N ARG A 126 11.11 -7.00 -5.60
CA ARG A 126 11.82 -5.89 -6.22
C ARG A 126 10.82 -4.89 -6.78
N PHE A 127 11.01 -3.62 -6.44
CA PHE A 127 10.13 -2.53 -6.85
C PHE A 127 10.94 -1.51 -7.65
N GLU A 128 10.47 -1.22 -8.85
CA GLU A 128 11.03 -0.22 -9.75
C GLU A 128 10.20 1.06 -9.61
N ARG A 129 10.74 2.06 -8.92
CA ARG A 129 10.12 3.39 -8.82
C ARG A 129 10.18 4.12 -10.16
N LYS A 130 9.02 4.60 -10.63
CA LYS A 130 8.88 5.43 -11.82
C LYS A 130 8.72 6.92 -11.49
N GLY A 131 8.57 7.27 -10.21
CA GLY A 131 8.29 8.63 -9.75
C GLY A 131 6.86 9.06 -10.03
N VAL A 132 6.66 10.38 -10.05
CA VAL A 132 5.36 11.03 -10.23
C VAL A 132 4.71 10.68 -11.58
N LEU A 133 3.46 10.21 -11.54
CA LEU A 133 2.63 9.92 -12.72
C LEU A 133 1.91 11.15 -13.28
N VAL A 134 1.43 12.00 -12.37
CA VAL A 134 0.69 13.22 -12.71
C VAL A 134 1.41 14.36 -12.00
N PRO A 135 2.09 15.26 -12.73
CA PRO A 135 2.70 16.43 -12.11
C PRO A 135 1.61 17.22 -11.34
N PRO A 136 1.94 17.85 -10.20
CA PRO A 136 0.98 18.67 -9.48
C PRO A 136 0.36 19.71 -10.41
N GLU A 137 -0.92 20.08 -10.18
CA GLU A 137 -1.60 21.11 -10.97
C GLU A 137 -0.70 22.33 -11.11
N ASP A 138 -0.30 22.63 -12.35
CA ASP A 138 0.41 23.84 -12.70
C ASP A 138 -0.56 25.01 -12.48
N LYS A 139 -0.43 25.67 -11.33
CA LYS A 139 -1.16 26.91 -11.03
C LYS A 139 -0.33 28.11 -11.48
N ASP A 140 0.02 28.18 -12.75
CA ASP A 140 0.46 29.40 -13.41
C ASP A 140 0.07 29.34 -14.90
N GLY A 141 -0.98 30.07 -15.25
CA GLY A 141 -1.38 30.38 -16.62
C GLY A 141 -1.10 31.84 -16.96
#